data_AF-A0A7J4N4U2-F1
#
_entry.id   AF-A0A7J4N4U2-F1
#
_cell.length_a   1.000
_cell.length_b   1.000
_cell.length_c   1.000
_cell.angle_alpha   90.00
_cell.angle_beta   90.00
_cell.angle_gamma   90.00
#
_symmetry.space_group_name_H-M   'P 1'
#
loop_
_entity.id
_entity.type
_entity.pdbx_description
1 polymer ?
#
loop_
_entity_poly.entity_id
_entity_poly.type
_entity_poly.pdbx_seq_one_letter_code
_entity_poly.pdbx_strand_id
1 'polypeptide(L)'
;MRQVLEGRCVTHEVDVVITKDGTKGTVECKFHNLQGTKSSIQDALYTYGRFLDLKESNGLTAPWLVTNTKFSSDVVRYAKCVGINLIGWNYPEGAGLEELVQRADIYPLTVLDIRRGEQRTLLAHDFVICRDVLERKAEVMRLFPRENAERIIRKAEEFRECMGK
;
A
#
# COMPACT_ATOMS: atom_id res chain seq x y z
N MET A 1 -1.71 -2.68 9.27
CA MET A 1 -2.10 -1.80 10.39
C MET A 1 -3.47 -1.25 10.07
N ARG A 2 -4.44 -1.31 10.98
CA ARG A 2 -5.77 -0.70 10.84
C ARG A 2 -6.01 0.05 12.13
N GLN A 3 -6.50 1.27 12.04
CA GLN A 3 -6.72 2.12 13.20
C GLN A 3 -8.19 2.47 13.30
N VAL A 4 -8.70 2.45 14.53
CA VAL A 4 -10.05 2.86 14.84
C VAL A 4 -9.98 4.26 15.40
N LEU A 5 -10.61 5.22 14.72
CA LEU A 5 -10.65 6.62 15.12
C LEU A 5 -12.09 7.03 15.45
N GLU A 6 -12.26 7.75 16.55
CA GLU A 6 -13.53 8.35 16.90
C GLU A 6 -13.72 9.65 16.11
N GLY A 7 -14.79 9.69 15.32
CA GLY A 7 -15.22 10.89 14.61
C GLY A 7 -16.15 11.74 15.45
N ARG A 8 -16.61 12.85 14.89
CA ARG A 8 -17.65 13.67 15.51
C ARG A 8 -18.98 12.91 15.63
N CYS A 9 -19.31 12.09 14.63
CA CYS A 9 -20.60 11.43 14.52
C CYS A 9 -20.48 9.93 14.81
N VAL A 10 -19.51 9.24 14.20
CA VAL A 10 -19.33 7.80 14.39
C VAL A 10 -17.85 7.40 14.44
N THR A 11 -17.61 6.17 14.90
CA THR A 11 -16.30 5.55 14.85
C THR A 11 -16.00 5.04 13.44
N HIS A 12 -14.77 5.26 12.97
CA HIS A 12 -14.32 4.81 11.65
C HIS A 12 -13.09 3.94 11.74
N GLU A 13 -13.08 2.86 10.96
CA GLU A 13 -11.86 2.12 10.64
C GLU A 13 -11.14 2.82 9.48
N VAL A 14 -9.87 3.15 9.68
CA VAL A 14 -8.97 3.77 8.71
C VAL A 14 -7.80 2.83 8.44
N ASP A 15 -7.42 2.68 7.17
CA ASP A 15 -6.31 1.80 6.80
C ASP A 15 -4.98 2.33 7.34
N VAL A 16 -4.63 3.59 7.07
CA VAL A 16 -3.38 4.17 7.57
C VAL A 16 -3.59 5.61 8.06
N VAL A 17 -2.96 5.95 9.18
CA VAL A 17 -2.77 7.34 9.61
C VAL A 17 -1.31 7.70 9.40
N ILE A 18 -1.06 8.81 8.73
CA ILE A 18 0.28 9.30 8.43
C ILE A 18 0.52 10.64 9.12
N THR A 19 1.76 10.90 9.51
CA THR A 19 2.18 12.20 10.06
C THR A 19 3.57 12.54 9.54
N LYS A 20 3.71 13.70 8.92
CA LYS A 20 4.98 14.22 8.41
C LYS A 20 4.93 15.74 8.30
N ASP A 21 5.96 16.43 8.76
CA ASP A 21 6.14 17.88 8.59
C ASP A 21 4.90 18.70 8.96
N GLY A 22 4.27 18.39 10.11
CA GLY A 22 3.05 19.05 10.58
C GLY A 22 1.76 18.68 9.84
N THR A 23 1.84 17.86 8.80
CA THR A 23 0.68 17.27 8.13
C THR A 23 0.29 15.97 8.82
N LYS A 24 -0.99 15.83 9.16
CA LYS A 24 -1.57 14.57 9.66
C LYS A 24 -2.69 14.15 8.72
N GLY A 25 -2.60 12.94 8.18
CA GLY A 25 -3.52 12.48 7.15
C GLY A 25 -4.06 11.09 7.40
N THR A 26 -5.17 10.78 6.74
CA THR A 26 -5.75 9.44 6.67
C THR A 26 -5.63 8.93 5.25
N VAL A 27 -5.23 7.67 5.11
CA VAL A 27 -5.11 6.98 3.83
C VAL A 27 -6.14 5.87 3.78
N GLU A 28 -6.98 5.91 2.75
CA GLU A 28 -7.85 4.80 2.34
C GLU A 28 -7.18 4.05 1.18
N CYS A 29 -7.04 2.74 1.32
CA CYS A 29 -6.42 1.86 0.33
C CYS A 29 -7.49 1.03 -0.38
N LYS A 30 -7.67 1.26 -1.69
CA LYS A 30 -8.58 0.47 -2.53
C LYS A 30 -7.79 -0.44 -3.46
N PHE A 31 -7.84 -1.73 -3.17
CA PHE A 31 -7.22 -2.77 -3.98
C PHE A 31 -8.20 -3.41 -4.95
N HIS A 32 -7.79 -3.58 -6.21
CA HIS A 32 -8.52 -4.30 -7.24
C HIS A 32 -7.68 -5.46 -7.77
N ASN A 33 -8.30 -6.64 -7.90
CA ASN A 33 -7.63 -7.84 -8.42
C ASN A 33 -7.46 -7.82 -9.95
N LEU A 34 -8.35 -7.10 -10.67
CA LEU A 34 -8.37 -7.06 -12.12
C LEU A 34 -7.69 -5.80 -12.65
N GLN A 35 -6.75 -5.98 -13.56
CA GLN A 35 -6.10 -4.87 -14.26
C GLN A 35 -7.14 -4.10 -15.08
N GLY A 36 -7.00 -2.77 -15.11
CA GLY A 36 -7.92 -1.89 -15.84
C GLY A 36 -9.18 -1.50 -15.07
N THR A 37 -9.50 -2.17 -13.95
CA THR A 37 -10.56 -1.73 -13.04
C THR A 37 -10.23 -0.34 -12.49
N LYS A 38 -11.22 0.54 -12.49
CA LYS A 38 -11.09 1.90 -11.97
C LYS A 38 -11.78 2.02 -10.62
N SER A 39 -11.13 2.65 -9.65
CA SER A 39 -11.81 3.09 -8.44
C SER A 39 -12.90 4.10 -8.82
N SER A 40 -14.05 3.96 -8.17
CA SER A 40 -15.30 4.64 -8.52
C SER A 40 -15.45 5.95 -7.76
N ILE A 41 -16.41 6.79 -8.17
CA ILE A 41 -16.72 8.02 -7.45
C ILE A 41 -17.19 7.75 -6.01
N GLN A 42 -17.80 6.59 -5.75
CA GLN A 42 -18.23 6.20 -4.41
C GLN A 42 -17.04 6.09 -3.45
N ASP A 43 -15.90 5.58 -3.92
CA ASP A 43 -14.68 5.46 -3.10
C ASP A 43 -14.16 6.84 -2.67
N ALA A 44 -14.19 7.81 -3.58
CA ALA A 44 -13.75 9.18 -3.29
C ALA A 44 -14.73 9.93 -2.39
N LEU A 45 -16.04 9.80 -2.64
CA LEU A 45 -17.09 10.37 -1.77
C LEU A 45 -17.01 9.79 -0.36
N TYR A 46 -16.83 8.47 -0.25
CA TYR A 46 -16.68 7.78 1.02
C TYR A 46 -15.44 8.24 1.78
N THR A 47 -14.30 8.31 1.10
CA THR A 47 -13.03 8.80 1.68
C THR A 47 -13.19 10.21 2.22
N TYR A 48 -13.84 11.11 1.46
CA TYR A 48 -14.04 12.49 1.90
C TYR A 48 -15.04 12.62 3.04
N GLY A 49 -16.17 11.90 2.97
CA GLY A 49 -17.16 11.88 4.05
C GLY A 49 -16.56 11.41 5.37
N ARG A 50 -15.75 10.34 5.34
CA ARG A 50 -15.01 9.86 6.51
C ARG A 50 -14.02 10.90 7.02
N PHE A 51 -13.25 11.54 6.12
CA PHE A 51 -12.32 12.59 6.52
C PHE A 51 -13.03 13.77 7.21
N LEU A 52 -14.17 14.21 6.70
CA LEU A 52 -14.95 15.30 7.31
C LEU A 52 -15.41 14.98 8.73
N ASP A 53 -15.78 13.73 9.00
CA ASP A 53 -16.21 13.32 10.34
C ASP A 53 -15.03 13.20 11.31
N LEU A 54 -13.84 12.83 10.81
CA LEU A 54 -12.65 12.61 11.62
C LEU A 54 -11.79 13.87 11.84
N LYS A 55 -11.82 14.86 10.93
CA LYS A 55 -10.77 15.87 10.82
C LYS A 55 -10.55 16.73 12.06
N GLU A 56 -11.61 17.24 12.68
CA GLU A 56 -11.48 18.14 13.84
C GLU A 56 -11.06 17.36 15.09
N SER A 57 -11.72 16.23 15.37
CA SER A 57 -11.46 15.40 16.56
C SER A 57 -10.05 14.82 16.58
N ASN A 58 -9.42 14.67 15.41
CA ASN A 58 -8.13 14.01 15.27
C ASN A 58 -7.03 14.93 14.72
N GLY A 59 -7.32 16.20 14.44
CA GLY A 59 -6.38 17.16 13.84
C GLY A 59 -5.88 16.73 12.45
N LEU A 60 -6.75 16.13 11.62
CA LEU A 60 -6.38 15.67 10.28
C LEU A 60 -6.51 16.82 9.28
N THR A 61 -5.54 16.91 8.38
CA THR A 61 -5.46 17.97 7.37
C THR A 61 -5.44 17.44 5.94
N ALA A 62 -5.18 16.15 5.73
CA ALA A 62 -5.00 15.59 4.40
C ALA A 62 -5.67 14.21 4.24
N PRO A 63 -6.79 14.10 3.50
CA PRO A 63 -7.30 12.81 3.05
C PRO A 63 -6.49 12.29 1.87
N TRP A 64 -6.24 10.99 1.85
CA TRP A 64 -5.57 10.26 0.77
C TRP A 64 -6.43 9.08 0.34
N LEU A 65 -6.54 8.88 -0.99
CA LEU A 65 -7.09 7.68 -1.60
C LEU A 65 -6.01 7.04 -2.47
N VAL A 66 -5.65 5.82 -2.14
CA VAL A 66 -4.58 5.06 -2.80
C VAL A 66 -5.17 3.82 -3.46
N THR A 67 -4.76 3.51 -4.69
CA THR A 67 -5.20 2.31 -5.39
C THR A 67 -4.07 1.68 -6.23
N ASN A 68 -4.09 0.35 -6.35
CA ASN A 68 -3.13 -0.39 -7.18
C ASN A 68 -3.50 -0.38 -8.68
N THR A 69 -4.57 0.30 -9.08
CA THR A 69 -4.99 0.42 -10.49
C THR A 69 -5.11 1.88 -10.92
N LYS A 70 -6.28 2.31 -11.41
CA LYS A 70 -6.51 3.65 -11.98
C LYS A 70 -7.73 4.29 -11.35
N PHE A 71 -7.83 5.61 -11.48
CA PHE A 71 -9.02 6.36 -11.10
C PHE A 71 -9.89 6.68 -12.33
N SER A 72 -11.20 6.82 -12.13
CA SER A 72 -12.06 7.42 -13.15
C SER A 72 -11.78 8.93 -13.26
N SER A 73 -12.16 9.54 -14.39
CA SER A 73 -12.06 10.98 -14.58
C SER A 73 -12.87 11.76 -13.53
N ASP A 74 -14.00 11.21 -13.11
CA ASP A 74 -14.86 11.82 -12.09
C ASP A 74 -14.20 11.80 -10.72
N VAL A 75 -13.50 10.71 -10.36
CA VAL A 75 -12.71 10.64 -9.13
C VAL A 75 -11.62 11.70 -9.14
N VAL A 76 -10.85 11.81 -10.24
CA VAL A 76 -9.79 12.82 -10.35
C VAL A 76 -10.35 14.23 -10.24
N ARG A 77 -11.46 14.52 -10.93
CA ARG A 77 -12.13 15.84 -10.89
C ARG A 77 -12.63 16.17 -9.48
N TYR A 78 -13.33 15.23 -8.85
CA TYR A 78 -13.89 15.41 -7.51
C TYR A 78 -12.78 15.58 -6.46
N ALA A 79 -11.78 14.69 -6.46
CA ALA A 79 -10.65 14.75 -5.54
C ALA A 79 -9.92 16.08 -5.60
N LYS A 80 -9.65 16.60 -6.81
CA LYS A 80 -9.04 17.93 -6.99
C LYS A 80 -9.93 19.05 -6.43
N CYS A 81 -11.26 18.93 -6.57
CA CYS A 81 -12.21 19.91 -6.08
C CYS A 81 -12.27 19.97 -4.55
N VAL A 82 -12.22 18.83 -3.87
CA VAL A 82 -12.40 18.74 -2.41
C VAL A 82 -11.10 18.54 -1.62
N GLY A 83 -9.96 18.44 -2.30
CA GLY A 83 -8.64 18.32 -1.68
C GLY A 83 -8.27 16.91 -1.22
N ILE A 84 -8.71 15.86 -1.94
CA ILE A 84 -8.24 14.49 -1.71
C ILE A 84 -6.95 14.27 -2.52
N ASN A 85 -5.91 13.81 -1.84
CA ASN A 85 -4.69 13.37 -2.48
C ASN A 85 -4.88 11.98 -3.08
N LEU A 86 -4.53 11.80 -4.35
CA LEU A 86 -4.71 10.54 -5.06
C LEU A 86 -3.36 9.91 -5.38
N ILE A 87 -3.22 8.61 -5.12
CA ILE A 87 -2.11 7.79 -5.64
C ILE A 87 -2.72 6.56 -6.32
N GLY A 88 -2.63 6.50 -7.64
CA GLY A 88 -2.95 5.31 -8.44
C GLY A 88 -1.67 4.63 -8.90
N TRP A 89 -1.78 3.51 -9.61
CA TRP A 89 -0.63 2.79 -10.18
C TRP A 89 0.29 3.73 -10.95
N ASN A 90 -0.29 4.50 -11.88
CA ASN A 90 0.41 5.46 -12.73
C ASN A 90 -0.12 6.90 -12.57
N TYR A 91 -0.69 7.25 -11.42
CA TYR A 91 -1.22 8.58 -11.12
C TYR A 91 -0.77 9.07 -9.75
N PRO A 92 -0.40 10.36 -9.58
CA PRO A 92 -0.15 11.32 -10.64
C PRO A 92 1.02 10.89 -11.54
N GLU A 93 1.09 11.43 -12.74
CA GLU A 93 2.20 11.14 -13.65
C GLU A 93 3.54 11.50 -13.00
N GLY A 94 4.51 10.59 -13.05
CA GLY A 94 5.83 10.75 -12.42
C GLY A 94 5.85 10.64 -10.88
N ALA A 95 4.71 10.34 -10.24
CA ALA A 95 4.63 10.14 -8.78
C ALA A 95 3.52 9.13 -8.39
N GLY A 96 3.18 8.21 -9.29
CA GLY A 96 2.26 7.11 -9.03
C GLY A 96 2.89 6.01 -8.17
N LEU A 97 2.06 5.06 -7.75
CA LEU A 97 2.49 3.96 -6.87
C LEU A 97 3.64 3.14 -7.46
N GLU A 98 3.63 2.90 -8.77
CA GLU A 98 4.70 2.20 -9.47
C GLU A 98 6.05 2.92 -9.32
N GLU A 99 6.05 4.22 -9.60
CA GLU A 99 7.24 5.07 -9.48
C GLU A 99 7.74 5.15 -8.03
N LEU A 100 6.80 5.25 -7.07
CA LEU A 100 7.14 5.27 -5.65
C LEU A 100 7.79 3.96 -5.20
N VAL A 101 7.26 2.81 -5.65
CA VAL A 101 7.81 1.48 -5.38
C VAL A 101 9.22 1.35 -5.96
N GLN A 102 9.42 1.78 -7.20
CA GLN A 102 10.71 1.71 -7.88
C GLN A 102 11.74 2.62 -7.20
N ARG A 103 11.40 3.89 -6.96
CA ARG A 103 12.31 4.86 -6.33
C ARG A 103 12.71 4.48 -4.91
N ALA A 104 11.82 3.83 -4.18
CA ALA A 104 12.08 3.43 -2.80
C ALA A 104 12.73 2.03 -2.68
N ASP A 105 12.85 1.29 -3.79
CA ASP A 105 13.27 -0.12 -3.80
C ASP A 105 12.41 -0.98 -2.85
N ILE A 106 11.08 -0.78 -2.91
CA ILE A 106 10.08 -1.44 -2.04
C ILE A 106 9.22 -2.39 -2.88
N TYR A 107 9.82 -3.49 -3.32
CA TYR A 107 9.11 -4.51 -4.09
C TYR A 107 8.37 -5.47 -3.15
N PRO A 108 7.03 -5.62 -3.28
CA PRO A 108 6.27 -6.53 -2.43
C PRO A 108 6.69 -7.98 -2.63
N LEU A 109 6.66 -8.81 -1.59
CA LEU A 109 6.95 -10.25 -1.70
C LEU A 109 6.10 -10.99 -2.73
N THR A 110 4.91 -10.47 -3.04
CA THR A 110 4.00 -11.09 -4.00
C THR A 110 4.55 -11.12 -5.43
N VAL A 111 5.61 -10.35 -5.73
CA VAL A 111 6.33 -10.44 -7.02
C VAL A 111 7.21 -11.69 -7.11
N LEU A 112 7.60 -12.28 -5.97
CA LEU A 112 8.36 -13.52 -5.96
C LEU A 112 7.44 -14.68 -6.33
N ASP A 113 7.84 -15.42 -7.36
CA ASP A 113 7.17 -16.64 -7.79
C ASP A 113 7.44 -17.80 -6.80
N ILE A 114 6.91 -17.68 -5.59
CA ILE A 114 7.03 -18.70 -4.53
C ILE A 114 5.64 -19.25 -4.19
N ARG A 115 5.58 -20.38 -3.47
CA ARG A 115 4.29 -21.03 -3.20
C ARG A 115 3.44 -20.14 -2.32
N ARG A 116 2.12 -20.14 -2.52
CA ARG A 116 1.17 -19.36 -1.71
C ARG A 116 1.29 -19.65 -0.20
N GLY A 117 1.59 -20.88 0.19
CA GLY A 117 1.85 -21.23 1.59
C GLY A 117 3.08 -20.53 2.16
N GLU A 118 4.15 -20.44 1.36
CA GLU A 118 5.40 -19.77 1.75
C GLU A 118 5.20 -18.25 1.84
N GLN A 119 4.47 -17.65 0.89
CA GLN A 119 4.10 -16.24 0.96
C GLN A 119 3.31 -15.94 2.23
N ARG A 120 2.32 -16.79 2.57
CA ARG A 120 1.52 -16.63 3.80
C ARG A 120 2.37 -16.72 5.06
N THR A 121 3.29 -17.69 5.13
CA THR A 121 4.21 -17.82 6.26
C THR A 121 5.11 -16.58 6.36
N LEU A 122 5.74 -16.15 5.27
CA LEU A 122 6.58 -14.95 5.26
C LEU A 122 5.81 -13.70 5.72
N LEU A 123 4.61 -13.47 5.19
CA LEU A 123 3.74 -12.36 5.59
C LEU A 123 3.34 -12.42 7.07
N ALA A 124 3.10 -13.62 7.61
CA ALA A 124 2.80 -13.81 9.03
C ALA A 124 3.99 -13.53 9.96
N HIS A 125 5.20 -13.46 9.41
CA HIS A 125 6.44 -13.13 10.12
C HIS A 125 6.99 -11.74 9.72
N ASP A 126 6.10 -10.85 9.26
CA ASP A 126 6.41 -9.47 8.89
C ASP A 126 7.48 -9.33 7.80
N PHE A 127 7.61 -10.32 6.92
CA PHE A 127 8.27 -10.11 5.65
C PHE A 127 7.21 -9.58 4.68
N VAL A 128 7.37 -8.34 4.22
CA VAL A 128 6.40 -7.67 3.33
C VAL A 128 7.04 -7.34 1.98
N ILE A 129 8.35 -7.08 1.97
CA ILE A 129 9.11 -6.73 0.77
C ILE A 129 10.23 -7.74 0.48
N CYS A 130 10.65 -7.83 -0.78
CA CYS A 130 11.73 -8.73 -1.23
C CYS A 130 13.03 -8.49 -0.45
N ARG A 131 13.33 -7.24 -0.08
CA ARG A 131 14.52 -6.89 0.70
C ARG A 131 14.53 -7.55 2.08
N ASP A 132 13.38 -7.74 2.72
CA ASP A 132 13.29 -8.41 4.02
C ASP A 132 13.86 -9.82 3.96
N VAL A 133 13.60 -10.56 2.87
CA VAL A 133 14.12 -11.92 2.65
C VAL A 133 15.65 -11.93 2.55
N LEU A 134 16.22 -10.90 1.91
CA LEU A 134 17.66 -10.78 1.70
C LEU A 134 18.41 -10.31 2.95
N GLU A 135 17.79 -9.46 3.76
CA GLU A 135 18.37 -8.93 4.99
C GLU A 135 18.21 -9.91 6.17
N ARG A 136 17.11 -10.67 6.20
CA ARG A 136 16.77 -11.61 7.29
C ARG A 136 16.89 -13.08 6.88
N LYS A 137 17.88 -13.42 6.03
CA LYS A 137 18.10 -14.80 5.52
C LYS A 137 18.13 -15.88 6.61
N ALA A 138 18.79 -15.59 7.74
CA ALA A 138 18.87 -16.54 8.86
C ALA A 138 17.50 -16.88 9.46
N GLU A 139 16.55 -15.95 9.41
CA GLU A 139 15.18 -16.19 9.84
C GLU A 139 14.40 -17.00 8.80
N VAL A 140 14.56 -16.71 7.51
CA VAL A 140 14.00 -17.54 6.42
C VAL A 140 14.47 -19.00 6.55
N MET A 141 15.76 -19.22 6.87
CA MET A 141 16.33 -20.55 7.11
C MET A 141 15.76 -21.26 8.35
N ARG A 142 15.20 -20.52 9.31
CA ARG A 142 14.51 -21.09 10.49
C ARG A 142 13.03 -21.39 10.20
N LEU A 143 12.40 -20.60 9.34
CA LEU A 143 10.97 -20.71 9.02
C LEU A 143 10.66 -21.87 8.06
N PHE A 144 11.62 -22.28 7.23
CA PHE A 144 11.40 -23.29 6.20
C PHE A 144 12.48 -24.38 6.23
N PRO A 145 12.17 -25.60 5.74
CA PRO A 145 13.18 -26.60 5.44
C PRO A 145 14.27 -26.00 4.55
N ARG A 146 15.52 -26.44 4.77
CA ARG A 146 16.72 -25.87 4.14
C ARG A 146 16.57 -25.64 2.63
N GLU A 147 16.11 -26.65 1.90
CA GLU A 147 15.91 -26.58 0.45
C GLU A 147 14.90 -25.48 0.04
N ASN A 148 13.81 -25.34 0.78
CA ASN A 148 12.79 -24.32 0.51
C ASN A 148 13.33 -22.92 0.82
N ALA A 149 14.03 -22.75 1.95
CA ALA A 149 14.62 -21.48 2.34
C ALA A 149 15.66 -21.01 1.32
N GLU A 150 16.59 -21.89 0.93
CA GLU A 150 17.62 -21.60 -0.08
C GLU A 150 16.98 -21.22 -1.43
N ARG A 151 15.89 -21.91 -1.83
CA ARG A 151 15.15 -21.56 -3.05
C ARG A 151 14.47 -20.19 -2.96
N ILE A 152 13.84 -19.86 -1.83
CA ILE A 152 13.18 -18.56 -1.61
C ILE A 152 14.21 -17.43 -1.67
N ILE A 153 15.33 -17.58 -0.96
CA ILE A 153 16.42 -16.60 -0.94
C ILE A 153 16.96 -16.40 -2.35
N ARG A 154 17.23 -17.48 -3.08
CA ARG A 154 17.72 -17.41 -4.46
C ARG A 154 16.75 -16.65 -5.38
N LYS A 155 15.44 -16.91 -5.28
CA LYS A 155 14.44 -16.17 -6.07
C LYS A 155 14.43 -14.66 -5.75
N ALA A 156 14.67 -14.28 -4.49
CA ALA A 156 14.78 -12.87 -4.12
C ALA A 156 16.08 -12.23 -4.64
N GLU A 157 17.19 -12.98 -4.70
CA GLU A 157 18.46 -12.54 -5.30
C GLU A 157 18.32 -12.34 -6.81
N GLU A 158 17.77 -13.34 -7.52
CA GLU A 158 17.48 -13.27 -8.96
C GLU A 158 16.58 -12.08 -9.31
N PHE A 159 15.55 -11.83 -8.50
CA PHE A 159 14.67 -10.68 -8.69
C PHE A 159 15.43 -9.34 -8.53
N ARG A 160 16.26 -9.21 -7.48
CA ARG A 160 17.04 -8.00 -7.25
C ARG A 160 18.02 -7.71 -8.39
N GLU A 161 18.64 -8.75 -8.95
CA GLU A 161 19.54 -8.61 -10.12
C GLU A 161 18.78 -8.17 -11.38
N CYS A 162 17.51 -8.56 -11.54
CA CYS A 162 16.67 -8.09 -12.64
C CYS A 162 16.31 -6.61 -12.50
N MET A 163 16.09 -6.13 -11.28
CA MET A 163 15.69 -4.73 -11.03
C MET A 163 16.87 -3.74 -10.98
N GLY A 164 18.09 -4.23 -10.75
CA GLY A 164 19.31 -3.41 -10.70
C GLY A 164 19.97 -3.15 -12.06
N LYS A 165 19.33 -3.54 -13.16
CA LYS A 165 19.73 -3.24 -14.55
C LYS A 165 18.85 -2.15 -15.13
#